data_AF-A0AAU5S666-F1
#
_entry.id   AF-A0AAU5S666-F1
#
_cell.length_a   1.000
_cell.length_b   1.000
_cell.length_c   1.000
_cell.angle_alpha   90.00
_cell.angle_beta   90.00
_cell.angle_gamma   90.00
#
_symmetry.space_group_name_H-M   'P 1'
#
loop_
_entity.id
_entity.type
_entity.pdbx_description
1 polymer ?
#
loop_
_entity_poly.entity_id
_entity_poly.type
_entity_poly.pdbx_seq_one_letter_code
_entity_poly.pdbx_strand_id
1 'polypeptide(L)' 'MACSCAKNKTTYKVTNTDGKVVYSSTNKPTADSVARRYPGSTVTEHKPGAKTTPAPTA' A
#
# COMPACT_ATOMS: atom_id res chain seq x y z
N MET A 1 15.98 20.99 2.91
CA MET A 1 15.73 20.10 4.06
C MET A 1 15.36 18.71 3.55
N ALA A 2 16.15 17.70 3.91
CA ALA A 2 15.90 16.31 3.50
C ALA A 2 14.65 15.76 4.22
N CYS A 3 13.63 15.36 3.45
CA CYS A 3 12.43 14.67 3.93
C CYS A 3 12.77 13.24 4.39
N SER A 4 13.50 13.11 5.49
CA SER A 4 13.87 11.83 6.10
C SER A 4 12.74 11.19 6.93
N CYS A 5 11.59 11.86 7.07
CA CYS A 5 10.48 11.42 7.92
C CYS A 5 9.56 10.34 7.29
N ALA A 6 9.81 9.94 6.04
CA ALA A 6 8.96 8.98 5.32
C ALA A 6 9.48 7.53 5.32
N LYS A 7 10.66 7.25 5.88
CA LYS A 7 11.29 5.92 5.78
C LYS A 7 10.66 4.82 6.65
N ASN A 8 9.82 5.17 7.63
CA ASN A 8 9.23 4.20 8.58
C ASN A 8 7.69 4.26 8.64
N LYS A 9 7.03 5.02 7.76
CA LYS A 9 5.57 5.18 7.82
C LYS A 9 4.90 4.02 7.10
N THR A 10 4.00 3.35 7.81
CA THR A 10 3.06 2.41 7.21
C THR A 10 2.26 3.10 6.11
N THR A 11 2.28 2.52 4.91
CA THR A 11 1.51 3.00 3.77
C THR A 11 0.51 1.94 3.37
N TYR A 12 -0.76 2.30 3.26
CA TYR A 12 -1.83 1.46 2.76
C TYR A 12 -1.94 1.64 1.26
N LYS A 13 -1.73 0.56 0.51
CA LYS A 13 -1.89 0.51 -0.95
C LYS A 13 -3.23 -0.14 -1.26
N VAL A 14 -3.97 0.45 -2.19
CA VAL A 14 -5.20 -0.12 -2.74
C VAL A 14 -4.86 -0.71 -4.09
N THR A 15 -5.04 -2.02 -4.22
CA THR A 15 -4.74 -2.77 -5.44
C THR A 15 -6.04 -3.20 -6.09
N ASN A 16 -6.21 -2.94 -7.38
CA ASN A 16 -7.39 -3.37 -8.12
C ASN A 16 -7.33 -4.87 -8.47
N THR A 17 -8.42 -5.42 -9.03
CA THR A 17 -8.50 -6.81 -9.50
C THR A 17 -7.41 -7.20 -10.50
N ASP A 18 -6.89 -6.23 -11.26
CA ASP A 18 -5.78 -6.40 -12.20
C ASP A 18 -4.40 -6.51 -11.53
N GLY A 19 -4.33 -6.48 -10.20
CA GLY A 19 -3.07 -6.48 -9.44
C GLY A 19 -2.32 -5.13 -9.48
N LYS A 20 -2.94 -4.07 -10.03
CA LYS A 20 -2.33 -2.73 -10.12
C LYS A 20 -2.68 -1.89 -8.89
N VAL A 21 -1.69 -1.19 -8.34
CA VAL A 21 -1.91 -0.21 -7.27
C VAL A 21 -2.57 1.03 -7.86
N VAL A 22 -3.83 1.26 -7.48
CA VAL A 22 -4.62 2.42 -7.93
C VAL A 22 -4.52 3.59 -6.97
N TYR A 23 -4.18 3.33 -5.71
CA TYR A 23 -4.05 4.37 -4.70
C TYR A 23 -3.09 3.96 -3.59
N SER A 24 -2.41 4.93 -2.99
CA SER A 24 -1.57 4.71 -1.81
C SER A 24 -1.68 5.89 -0.86
N SER A 25 -1.88 5.59 0.44
CA SER A 25 -2.00 6.61 1.47
C SER A 25 -1.44 6.10 2.80
N THR A 26 -0.95 7.00 3.64
CA THR A 26 -0.53 6.65 5.01
C THR A 26 -1.70 6.51 5.98
N ASN A 27 -2.92 6.87 5.55
CA ASN A 27 -4.13 6.82 6.37
C ASN A 27 -5.02 5.63 5.98
N LYS A 28 -5.16 4.67 6.91
CA LYS A 28 -6.05 3.50 6.76
C LYS A 28 -7.51 3.84 6.40
N PRO A 29 -8.21 4.77 7.08
CA PRO A 29 -9.62 5.03 6.78
C PRO A 29 -9.82 5.64 5.39
N THR A 30 -8.83 6.38 4.88
CA THR A 30 -8.85 6.93 3.53
C THR A 30 -8.65 5.81 2.49
N ALA A 31 -7.68 4.92 2.70
CA ALA A 31 -7.46 3.77 1.82
C ALA A 31 -8.67 2.83 1.77
N ASP A 32 -9.34 2.60 2.90
CA ASP A 32 -10.57 1.80 2.98
C ASP A 32 -11.74 2.46 2.24
N SER A 33 -11.93 3.76 2.42
CA SER A 33 -12.93 4.54 1.67
C SER A 33 -12.71 4.48 0.16
N VAL A 34 -11.44 4.50 -0.26
CA VAL A 34 -11.06 4.36 -1.68
C VAL A 34 -11.34 2.95 -2.17
N ALA A 35 -10.95 1.91 -1.43
CA ALA A 35 -11.23 0.53 -1.81
C ALA A 35 -12.73 0.25 -1.98
N ARG A 36 -13.59 0.85 -1.15
CA ARG A 36 -15.05 0.74 -1.31
C ARG A 36 -15.60 1.39 -2.58
N ARG A 37 -14.91 2.41 -3.13
CA ARG A 37 -15.28 3.07 -4.38
C ARG A 37 -14.87 2.28 -5.62
N TYR A 38 -13.87 1.42 -5.49
CA TYR A 38 -13.35 0.59 -6.59
C TYR A 38 -13.69 -0.88 -6.34
N PRO A 39 -14.78 -1.40 -6.91
CA PRO A 39 -15.23 -2.78 -6.65
C PRO A 39 -14.13 -3.78 -7.01
N GLY A 40 -13.87 -4.74 -6.12
CA GLY A 40 -12.79 -5.72 -6.28
C GLY A 40 -11.40 -5.21 -5.92
N SER A 41 -11.27 -3.98 -5.42
CA SER A 41 -10.01 -3.50 -4.86
C SER A 41 -9.74 -4.02 -3.45
N THR A 42 -8.47 -4.28 -3.15
CA THR A 42 -8.00 -4.78 -1.85
C THR A 42 -7.01 -3.81 -1.22
N VAL A 43 -7.06 -3.64 0.11
CA VAL A 43 -6.15 -2.76 0.85
C VAL A 43 -5.01 -3.58 1.45
N THR A 44 -3.78 -3.29 1.04
CA THR A 44 -2.56 -3.93 1.54
C THR A 44 -1.76 -2.96 2.40
N GLU A 45 -1.44 -3.35 3.63
CA GLU A 45 -0.56 -2.60 4.51
C GLU A 45 0.91 -2.82 4.13
N HIS A 46 1.62 -1.75 3.78
CA HIS A 46 3.03 -1.77 3.40
C HIS A 46 3.86 -0.99 4.42
N LYS A 47 4.52 -1.70 5.33
CA LYS A 47 5.51 -1.10 6.25
C LYS A 47 6.87 -1.06 5.56
N PRO A 48 7.53 0.10 5.41
CA PRO A 48 8.84 0.20 4.74
C PRO A 48 10.01 -0.50 5.47
N GLY A 49 9.76 -1.20 6.59
CA GLY A 49 10.70 -2.13 7.24
C GLY A 49 10.32 -3.61 7.13
N ALA A 50 9.12 -3.94 6.64
CA ALA A 50 8.78 -5.30 6.27
C ALA A 50 9.30 -5.52 4.87
N LYS A 51 10.49 -6.13 4.77
CA LYS A 51 10.96 -6.75 3.53
C LYS A 51 9.84 -7.69 3.07
N THR A 52 9.03 -7.26 2.12
CA THR A 52 8.39 -8.21 1.21
C THR A 52 9.56 -8.80 0.46
N THR A 53 10.12 -9.88 1.00
CA THR A 53 11.05 -10.76 0.30
C THR A 53 10.39 -11.02 -1.05
N PRO A 54 10.93 -10.52 -2.19
CA PRO A 54 10.52 -11.09 -3.46
C PRO A 54 10.82 -12.58 -3.33
N ALA A 55 9.81 -13.42 -3.58
CA ALA A 55 9.96 -14.86 -3.58
C ALA A 55 11.27 -15.23 -4.29
N PRO A 56 12.15 -16.06 -3.69
CA PRO A 56 13.30 -16.55 -4.43
C PRO A 56 12.77 -17.43 -5.56
N THR A 57 12.90 -16.95 -6.79
CA THR A 57 12.85 -17.80 -7.98
C THR A 57 13.93 -18.87 -7.80
N ALA A 58 13.53 -20.14 -7.79
CA ALA A 58 14.40 -21.31 -7.91
C ALA A 58 14.17 -21.95 -9.27
#